data_AF-A0A3D3RK75-F1
#
_entry.id   AF-A0A3D3RK75-F1
#
_cell.length_a   1.000
_cell.length_b   1.000
_cell.length_c   1.000
_cell.angle_alpha   90.00
_cell.angle_beta   90.00
_cell.angle_gamma   90.00
#
_symmetry.space_group_name_H-M   'P 1'
#
loop_
_entity.id
_entity.type
_entity.pdbx_description
1 polymer ?
#
loop_
_entity_poly.entity_id
_entity_poly.type
_entity_poly.pdbx_seq_one_letter_code
_entity_poly.pdbx_strand_id
1 'polypeptide(L)' 'GKAPIGVAKLAKKHSIKVIAFAGSVTKDARVCNEKGIDAYFPIVRGVTTLEEAIKKENAKENLKAAAEQVFRLLL' A
#
# COMPACT_ATOMS: atom_id res chain seq x y z
N GLY A 1 -6.14 8.88 0.94
CA GLY A 1 -5.21 8.61 -0.18
C GLY A 1 -5.49 9.43 -1.43
N LYS A 2 -5.49 10.77 -1.37
CA LYS A 2 -5.75 11.62 -2.56
C LYS A 2 -4.75 11.36 -3.71
N ALA A 3 -3.45 11.35 -3.39
CA ALA A 3 -2.40 11.09 -4.38
C ALA A 3 -2.46 9.66 -4.96
N PRO A 4 -2.51 8.56 -4.16
CA PRO A 4 -2.67 7.21 -4.70
C PRO A 4 -3.90 7.03 -5.60
N ILE A 5 -5.03 7.65 -5.26
CA ILE A 5 -6.25 7.61 -6.08
C ILE A 5 -6.04 8.31 -7.42
N GLY A 6 -5.31 9.43 -7.46
CA GLY A 6 -4.98 10.11 -8.71
C GLY A 6 -4.18 9.23 -9.66
N VAL A 7 -3.14 8.57 -9.13
CA VAL A 7 -2.34 7.58 -9.89
C VAL A 7 -3.22 6.43 -10.37
N ALA A 8 -4.07 5.89 -9.50
CA ALA A 8 -4.96 4.79 -9.84
C ALA A 8 -5.93 5.15 -10.98
N LYS A 9 -6.58 6.31 -10.90
CA LYS A 9 -7.47 6.79 -11.97
C LYS A 9 -6.76 6.93 -13.31
N LEU A 10 -5.51 7.39 -13.31
CA LEU A 10 -4.72 7.47 -14.54
C LEU A 10 -4.40 6.07 -15.09
N ALA A 11 -3.88 5.17 -14.25
CA ALA A 11 -3.55 3.80 -14.64
C ALA A 11 -4.74 3.03 -15.22
N LYS A 12 -5.96 3.25 -14.69
CA LYS A 12 -7.19 2.63 -15.20
C LYS A 12 -7.55 3.04 -16.62
N LYS A 13 -7.18 4.24 -17.07
CA LYS A 13 -7.33 4.63 -18.48
C LYS A 13 -6.48 3.80 -19.44
N HIS A 14 -5.45 3.13 -18.91
CA HIS A 14 -4.53 2.29 -19.65
C HIS A 14 -4.68 0.80 -19.30
N SER A 15 -5.75 0.41 -18.59
CA SER A 15 -5.98 -0.97 -18.14
C SER A 15 -4.84 -1.56 -17.29
N ILE A 16 -4.10 -0.71 -16.57
CA ILE A 16 -2.99 -1.12 -15.71
C ILE A 16 -3.50 -1.45 -14.31
N LYS A 17 -2.99 -2.53 -13.70
CA LYS A 17 -3.23 -2.89 -12.31
C LYS A 17 -2.43 -1.99 -11.35
N VAL A 18 -3.05 -1.57 -10.25
CA VAL A 18 -2.47 -0.67 -9.25
C VAL A 18 -2.56 -1.29 -7.87
N ILE A 19 -1.40 -1.45 -7.24
CA ILE A 19 -1.26 -1.94 -5.87
C ILE A 19 -0.68 -0.82 -5.01
N ALA A 20 -1.27 -0.58 -3.84
CA ALA A 20 -0.81 0.45 -2.91
C ALA A 20 -0.18 -0.16 -1.65
N PHE A 21 1.00 0.31 -1.28
CA PHE A 21 1.61 0.04 0.02
C PHE A 21 1.46 1.26 0.91
N ALA A 22 0.91 1.09 2.11
CA ALA A 22 0.63 2.19 3.03
C ALA A 22 1.22 1.91 4.42
N GLY A 23 1.64 2.97 5.13
CA GLY A 23 2.09 2.85 6.52
C GLY A 23 1.04 2.18 7.41
N SER A 24 -0.20 2.67 7.32
CA SER A 24 -1.36 2.10 7.99
C SER A 24 -2.59 2.16 7.07
N VAL A 25 -3.61 1.38 7.41
CA VAL A 25 -4.91 1.39 6.72
C VAL A 25 -6.03 1.47 7.75
N THR A 26 -7.12 2.16 7.40
CA THR A 26 -8.33 2.23 8.22
C THR A 26 -9.41 1.34 7.62
N LYS A 27 -10.49 1.09 8.37
CA LYS A 27 -11.64 0.32 7.87
C LYS A 27 -12.22 0.91 6.56
N ASP A 28 -12.21 2.24 6.45
CA ASP A 28 -12.73 2.96 5.28
C ASP A 28 -11.79 2.92 4.07
N ALA A 29 -10.61 2.31 4.18
CA ALA A 29 -9.68 2.17 3.06
C ALA A 29 -10.28 1.37 1.89
N ARG A 30 -11.38 0.62 2.11
CA ARG A 30 -12.14 -0.06 1.04
C ARG A 30 -12.63 0.90 -0.06
N VAL A 31 -12.90 2.17 0.27
CA VAL A 31 -13.25 3.21 -0.71
C VAL A 31 -12.12 3.45 -1.73
N CYS A 32 -10.87 3.13 -1.39
CA CYS A 32 -9.76 3.19 -2.34
C CYS A 32 -9.93 2.19 -3.48
N ASN A 33 -10.54 1.02 -3.23
CA ASN A 33 -10.78 0.03 -4.27
C ASN A 33 -11.80 0.52 -5.30
N GLU A 34 -12.88 1.11 -4.82
CA GLU A 34 -13.90 1.75 -5.66
C GLU A 34 -13.32 2.89 -6.51
N LYS A 35 -12.20 3.48 -6.08
CA LYS A 35 -11.50 4.58 -6.76
C LYS A 35 -10.35 4.12 -7.65
N GLY A 36 -10.23 2.81 -7.89
CA GLY A 36 -9.34 2.23 -8.90
C GLY A 36 -8.06 1.59 -8.36
N ILE A 37 -7.84 1.55 -7.04
CA ILE A 37 -6.74 0.76 -6.47
C ILE A 37 -7.17 -0.72 -6.44
N ASP A 38 -6.45 -1.61 -7.09
CA ASP A 38 -6.86 -3.03 -7.15
C ASP A 38 -6.66 -3.73 -5.80
N ALA A 39 -5.55 -3.44 -5.12
CA ALA A 39 -5.25 -3.97 -3.79
C ALA A 39 -4.43 -2.96 -2.98
N TYR A 40 -4.54 -3.03 -1.65
CA TYR A 40 -3.69 -2.25 -0.76
C TYR A 40 -3.20 -3.10 0.41
N PHE A 41 -2.01 -2.77 0.90
CA PHE A 41 -1.34 -3.51 1.97
C PHE A 41 -0.75 -2.55 3.00
N PRO A 42 -1.10 -2.68 4.30
CA PRO A 42 -0.35 -2.02 5.35
C PRO A 42 1.04 -2.65 5.46
N ILE A 43 2.08 -1.82 5.65
CA ILE A 43 3.47 -2.31 5.76
C ILE A 43 3.86 -2.58 7.22
N VAL A 44 3.21 -1.96 8.20
CA VAL A 44 3.46 -2.22 9.62
C VAL A 44 3.03 -3.65 9.97
N ARG A 45 3.97 -4.45 10.51
CA ARG A 45 3.82 -5.92 10.66
C ARG A 45 3.28 -6.37 12.02
N GLY A 46 3.12 -5.47 12.98
CA GLY A 46 2.68 -5.79 14.34
C GLY A 46 2.43 -4.54 15.17
N VAL A 47 2.08 -4.74 16.44
CA VAL A 47 1.93 -3.64 17.40
C VAL A 47 3.30 -2.97 17.61
N THR A 48 3.37 -1.66 17.41
CA THR A 48 4.58 -0.84 17.51
C THR A 48 4.20 0.60 17.82
N THR A 49 5.14 1.43 18.26
CA THR A 49 4.91 2.86 18.43
C THR A 49 4.98 3.59 17.08
N LEU A 50 4.43 4.81 17.02
CA LEU A 50 4.54 5.63 15.82
C LEU A 50 6.00 5.96 15.52
N GLU A 51 6.77 6.31 16.56
CA GLU A 51 8.19 6.62 16.46
C GLU A 51 8.98 5.47 15.84
N GLU A 52 8.71 4.24 16.26
CA GLU A 52 9.32 3.04 15.67
C GLU A 52 8.85 2.80 14.25
N ALA A 53 7.56 2.99 13.95
CA ALA A 53 7.01 2.75 12.62
C ALA A 53 7.59 3.71 11.56
N ILE A 54 7.86 4.97 11.93
CA ILE A 54 8.38 5.99 11.00
C ILE A 54 9.90 6.01 10.90
N LYS A 55 10.63 5.30 11.78
CA LYS A 55 12.09 5.13 11.63
C LYS A 55 12.39 4.60 10.24
N LYS A 56 13.29 5.28 9.54
CA LYS A 56 13.55 5.06 8.11
C LYS A 56 13.93 3.61 7.83
N GLU A 57 14.72 3.02 8.72
CA GLU A 57 15.21 1.64 8.63
C GLU A 57 14.03 0.67 8.72
N ASN A 58 13.16 0.84 9.72
CA ASN A 58 11.98 0.01 9.93
C ASN A 58 10.97 0.14 8.79
N ALA A 59 10.64 1.37 8.37
CA ALA A 59 9.72 1.63 7.28
C ALA A 59 10.21 1.01 5.96
N LYS A 60 11.52 1.11 5.69
CA LYS A 60 12.15 0.54 4.48
C LYS A 60 12.13 -0.99 4.51
N GLU A 61 12.47 -1.61 5.64
CA GLU A 61 12.44 -3.06 5.79
C GLU A 61 11.02 -3.62 5.65
N ASN A 62 10.06 -2.99 6.32
CA ASN A 62 8.65 -3.34 6.25
C ASN A 62 8.09 -3.23 4.82
N LEU A 63 8.39 -2.13 4.12
CA LEU A 63 7.99 -1.96 2.72
C LEU A 63 8.61 -3.03 1.82
N LYS A 64 9.91 -3.31 1.98
CA LYS A 64 10.62 -4.36 1.21
C LYS A 64 9.95 -5.72 1.43
N ALA A 65 9.72 -6.10 2.69
CA ALA A 65 9.11 -7.38 3.02
C ALA A 65 7.68 -7.51 2.48
N ALA A 66 6.86 -6.45 2.60
CA ALA A 66 5.50 -6.44 2.05
C ALA A 66 5.50 -6.55 0.52
N ALA A 67 6.36 -5.78 -0.16
CA ALA A 67 6.49 -5.84 -1.61
C ALA A 67 6.95 -7.23 -2.08
N GLU A 68 7.95 -7.82 -1.42
CA GLU A 68 8.43 -9.16 -1.74
C GLU A 68 7.30 -10.19 -1.69
N GLN A 69 6.48 -10.20 -0.63
CA GLN A 69 5.37 -11.14 -0.52
C GLN A 69 4.30 -10.93 -1.60
N VAL A 70 3.98 -9.67 -1.91
CA VAL A 70 3.04 -9.35 -3.02
C VAL A 70 3.58 -9.87 -4.35
N PHE A 71 4.86 -9.67 -4.65
CA PHE A 71 5.44 -10.14 -5.90
C PHE A 71 5.62 -11.66 -5.95
N ARG A 72 5.91 -12.33 -4.83
CA ARG A 72 5.90 -13.82 -4.75
C ARG A 72 4.54 -14.44 -5.07
N LEU A 73 3.45 -13.69 -4.85
CA LEU A 73 2.10 -14.13 -5.22
C LEU A 73 1.80 -13.88 -6.71
N LEU A 74 2.38 -12.83 -7.30
CA LEU A 74 2.05 -12.38 -8.65
C LEU A 74 2.97 -12.94 -9.75
N LEU A 75 4.18 -13.39 -9.39
CA LEU A 75 5.22 -13.93 -10.27
C LEU A 75 5.40 -15.42 -10.01
#